data_AF-A0A969Q4E2-F1
#
_entry.id   AF-A0A969Q4E2-F1
#
_cell.length_a   1.000
_cell.length_b   1.000
_cell.length_c   1.000
_cell.angle_alpha   90.00
_cell.angle_beta   90.00
_cell.angle_gamma   90.00
#
_symmetry.space_group_name_H-M   'P 1'
#
loop_
_entity.id
_entity.type
_entity.pdbx_description
1 polymer ?
#
loop_
_entity_poly.entity_id
_entity_poly.type
_entity_poly.pdbx_seq_one_letter_code
_entity_poly.pdbx_strand_id
1 'polypeptide(L)' 'MSGAGTTEGNRKDPHLDVKNIAARAPQLRAGDPSRLVWVTANAGSGKTHVLAERVVRLLTEGVDPRAFCA' A
#
# COMPACT_ATOMS: atom_id res chain seq x y z
N MET A 1 -49.60 12.22 -1.32
CA MET A 1 -48.76 11.01 -1.51
C MET A 1 -47.69 11.32 -2.52
N SER A 2 -46.44 11.49 -2.09
CA SER A 2 -45.22 10.93 -2.72
C SER A 2 -44.02 11.71 -2.19
N GLY A 3 -43.18 11.01 -1.44
CA GLY A 3 -42.13 11.58 -0.60
C GLY A 3 -40.88 12.02 -1.35
N ALA A 4 -40.20 12.98 -0.74
CA ALA A 4 -38.83 13.33 -1.02
C ALA A 4 -37.90 12.11 -0.83
N GLY A 5 -37.09 11.80 -1.84
CA GLY A 5 -35.99 10.85 -1.77
C GLY A 5 -34.70 11.60 -2.05
N THR A 6 -34.01 12.00 -0.98
CA THR A 6 -32.69 12.61 -0.97
C THR A 6 -31.66 11.64 -1.57
N THR A 7 -30.97 12.05 -2.63
CA THR A 7 -29.76 11.35 -3.13
C THR A 7 -28.59 11.74 -2.23
N GLU A 8 -28.58 11.18 -1.03
CA GLU A 8 -27.53 11.40 -0.04
C GLU A 8 -26.71 10.12 0.12
N GLY A 9 -25.38 10.25 -0.01
CA GLY A 9 -24.44 9.27 0.55
C GLY A 9 -23.72 8.37 -0.45
N ASN A 10 -22.73 8.91 -1.17
CA ASN A 10 -21.52 8.13 -1.46
C ASN A 10 -20.30 9.04 -1.60
N ARG A 11 -20.09 9.92 -0.61
CA ARG A 11 -18.76 10.50 -0.39
C ARG A 11 -17.95 9.39 0.27
N LYS A 12 -17.27 8.57 -0.53
CA LYS A 12 -16.32 7.59 -0.02
C LYS A 12 -15.25 8.33 0.76
N ASP A 13 -15.34 8.28 2.07
CA ASP A 13 -14.31 8.71 2.99
C ASP A 13 -13.04 7.88 2.70
N PRO A 14 -11.96 8.49 2.19
CA PRO A 14 -10.81 7.76 1.64
C PRO A 14 -9.95 7.08 2.73
N HIS A 15 -10.29 7.23 4.01
CA HIS A 15 -9.41 6.82 5.09
C HIS A 15 -9.64 5.40 5.57
N LEU A 16 -10.80 4.78 5.33
CA LEU A 16 -11.12 3.45 5.88
C LEU A 16 -11.87 2.56 4.88
N ASP A 17 -11.31 2.35 3.68
CA ASP A 17 -11.75 1.26 2.80
C ASP A 17 -11.27 -0.10 3.35
N VAL A 18 -11.88 -0.58 4.44
CA VAL A 18 -11.67 -1.90 5.05
C VAL A 18 -11.87 -3.03 4.02
N LYS A 19 -12.67 -2.79 2.98
CA LYS A 19 -12.87 -3.71 1.85
C LYS A 19 -11.59 -4.01 1.04
N ASN A 20 -10.55 -3.17 1.14
CA ASN A 20 -9.31 -3.34 0.36
C ASN A 20 -8.16 -4.02 1.13
N ILE A 21 -8.41 -4.53 2.34
CA ILE A 21 -7.37 -5.21 3.16
C ILE A 21 -6.79 -6.41 2.39
N ALA A 22 -7.61 -7.16 1.67
CA ALA A 22 -7.17 -8.31 0.90
C ALA A 22 -6.18 -7.96 -0.23
N ALA A 23 -6.37 -6.83 -0.93
CA ALA A 23 -5.45 -6.39 -1.98
C ALA A 23 -4.20 -5.69 -1.41
N ARG A 24 -4.26 -5.18 -0.18
CA ARG A 24 -3.12 -4.59 0.54
C ARG A 24 -2.22 -5.62 1.22
N ALA A 25 -2.76 -6.77 1.62
CA ALA A 25 -1.98 -7.79 2.32
C ALA A 25 -0.70 -8.26 1.57
N PRO A 26 -0.70 -8.44 0.23
CA PRO A 26 0.53 -8.72 -0.52
C PRO A 26 1.55 -7.57 -0.49
N GLN A 27 1.10 -6.32 -0.53
CA GLN A 27 1.96 -5.13 -0.51
C GLN A 27 2.63 -4.99 0.86
N LEU A 28 1.88 -5.19 1.94
CA LEU A 28 2.40 -5.22 3.32
C LEU A 28 3.47 -6.31 3.50
N ARG A 29 3.23 -7.51 2.97
CA ARG A 29 4.22 -8.59 3.01
C ARG A 29 5.47 -8.28 2.17
N ALA A 30 5.32 -7.56 1.08
CA ALA A 30 6.42 -7.22 0.20
C ALA A 30 7.29 -6.06 0.74
N GLY A 31 6.70 -5.16 1.52
CA GLY A 31 7.39 -4.07 2.21
C GLY A 31 8.18 -4.50 3.45
N ASP A 32 7.95 -5.71 3.97
CA ASP A 32 8.70 -6.28 5.09
C ASP A 32 10.15 -6.59 4.68
N PRO A 33 11.16 -5.91 5.27
CA PRO A 33 12.56 -6.11 4.92
C PRO A 33 13.09 -7.49 5.27
N SER A 34 12.50 -8.16 6.27
CA SER A 34 12.90 -9.50 6.73
C SER A 34 12.49 -10.61 5.77
N ARG A 35 11.74 -10.29 4.72
CA ARG A 35 11.20 -11.26 3.76
C ARG A 35 11.84 -11.12 2.39
N LEU A 36 12.36 -12.22 1.88
CA LEU A 36 12.69 -12.35 0.46
C LEU A 36 11.41 -12.68 -0.30
N VAL A 37 10.92 -11.74 -1.10
CA VAL A 37 9.68 -11.88 -1.86
C VAL A 37 9.93 -11.61 -3.34
N TRP A 38 9.35 -12.43 -4.20
CA TRP A 38 9.30 -12.14 -5.63
C TRP A 38 8.07 -11.26 -5.91
N VAL A 39 8.28 -10.07 -6.48
CA VAL A 39 7.21 -9.13 -6.82
C VAL A 39 7.08 -9.06 -8.34
N THR A 40 5.94 -9.53 -8.87
CA THR A 40 5.55 -9.30 -10.26
C THR A 40 4.74 -8.02 -10.40
N ALA A 41 4.82 -7.41 -11.58
CA ALA A 41 4.76 -5.98 -11.67
C ALA A 41 3.94 -5.44 -12.84
N ASN A 42 2.62 -5.57 -12.79
CA ASN A 42 1.74 -5.01 -13.82
C ASN A 42 1.75 -3.46 -13.79
N ALA A 43 1.60 -2.80 -14.95
CA ALA A 43 1.58 -1.35 -15.04
C ALA A 43 0.52 -0.74 -14.09
N GLY A 44 0.87 0.33 -13.38
CA GLY A 44 -0.04 1.00 -12.43
C GLY A 44 -0.21 0.35 -11.05
N SER A 45 0.49 -0.76 -10.74
CA SER A 45 0.29 -1.52 -9.49
C SER A 45 0.98 -0.96 -8.22
N GLY A 46 1.53 0.26 -8.25
CA GLY A 46 2.04 0.95 -7.05
C GLY A 46 3.35 0.41 -6.44
N LYS A 47 4.16 -0.36 -7.17
CA LYS A 47 5.37 -1.03 -6.62
C LYS A 47 6.46 -0.09 -6.13
N THR A 48 6.56 1.09 -6.71
CA THR A 48 7.49 2.13 -6.27
C THR A 48 7.23 2.52 -4.81
N HIS A 49 5.96 2.55 -4.41
CA HIS A 49 5.57 2.87 -3.04
C HIS A 49 6.00 1.77 -2.06
N VAL A 50 5.81 0.50 -2.44
CA VAL A 50 6.22 -0.66 -1.62
C VAL A 50 7.74 -0.71 -1.46
N LEU A 51 8.50 -0.41 -2.53
CA LEU A 51 9.96 -0.36 -2.47
C LEU A 51 10.45 0.79 -1.59
N ALA A 52 9.85 1.98 -1.72
CA ALA A 52 10.19 3.15 -0.92
C ALA A 52 9.92 2.92 0.59
N GLU A 53 8.78 2.32 0.94
CA GLU A 53 8.46 1.98 2.32
C GLU A 53 9.50 1.01 2.90
N ARG A 54 9.92 0.02 2.11
CA ARG A 54 10.93 -0.95 2.52
C ARG A 54 12.30 -0.30 2.78
N VAL A 55 12.72 0.63 1.92
CA VAL A 55 13.97 1.39 2.11
C VAL A 55 13.91 2.24 3.39
N VAL A 56 12.80 2.93 3.65
CA VAL A 56 12.62 3.72 4.88
C VAL A 56 12.74 2.85 6.13
N ARG A 57 12.15 1.65 6.11
CA ARG A 57 12.26 0.69 7.23
C ARG A 57 13.70 0.24 7.46
N LEU A 58 14.42 -0.12 6.41
CA LEU A 58 15.84 -0.51 6.47
C LEU A 58 16.75 0.60 6.99
N LEU A 59 16.51 1.85 6.57
CA LEU A 59 17.27 3.00 7.08
C LEU A 59 16.98 3.27 8.55
N THR A 60 15.74 3.04 8.99
CA THR A 60 15.35 3.16 10.42
C THR A 60 15.98 2.05 11.28
N GLU A 61 16.21 0.88 10.69
CA GLU A 61 16.91 -0.25 11.33
C GLU A 61 18.45 -0.09 11.32
N GLY A 62 18.97 1.00 10.74
CA GLY A 62 20.40 1.34 10.76
C GLY A 62 21.23 0.69 9.65
N VAL A 63 20.60 0.17 8.60
CA VAL A 63 21.31 -0.43 7.46
C VAL A 63 21.99 0.67 6.61
N ASP A 64 23.26 0.48 6.24
CA ASP A 64 23.99 1.45 5.40
C ASP A 64 23.29 1.59 4.02
N PRO A 65 22.88 2.80 3.60
CA PRO A 65 22.25 3.03 2.30
C PRO A 65 23.09 2.55 1.11
N ARG A 66 24.42 2.48 1.24
CA ARG A 66 25.30 1.94 0.19
C ARG A 66 25.09 0.46 -0.09
N ALA A 67 24.49 -0.28 0.83
CA ALA A 67 24.21 -1.71 0.65
C ALA A 67 23.17 -1.99 -0.47
N PHE A 68 22.40 -0.98 -0.88
CA PHE A 68 21.29 -1.15 -1.85
C PHE A 68 21.44 -0.31 -3.14
N CYS A 69 22.44 0.56 -3.24
CA CYS A 69 22.67 1.46 -4.39
C CYS A 69 23.89 1.06 -5.24
N ALA A 70 24.25 -0.23 -5.30
CA ALA A 70 25.37 -0.73 -6.09
C ALA A 70 25.05 -0.81 -7.60
#